data_AF-A0A376W163-F1
#
_entry.id   AF-A0A376W163-F1
#
_cell.length_a   1.000
_cell.length_b   1.000
_cell.length_c   1.000
_cell.angle_alpha   90.00
_cell.angle_beta   90.00
_cell.angle_gamma   90.00
#
_symmetry.space_group_name_H-M   'P 1'
#
loop_
_entity.id
_entity.type
_entity.pdbx_description
1 polymer ?
#
loop_
_entity_poly.entity_id
_entity_poly.type
_entity_poly.pdbx_seq_one_letter_code
_entity_poly.pdbx_strand_id
1 'polypeptide(L)'
;MAQYQELKKRGIEFVVASGNQYYQLISFFPELKDEISFVAENGALVYEHGKQLFHGELTRHESRIVIGELLKDKQLNFVACGLQSAYVSENAPEAFVALMAKHYHRLKPVKDYQEIDDVLFKFSLNLPDEQIPLVIDKLHIALDGIMKPVTSGFGFIDLIIPVYIKQTVFRGY
;
A
#
# COMPACT_ATOMS: atom_id res chain seq x y z
N MET A 1 -15.15 21.96 6.55
CA MET A 1 -14.40 22.43 7.75
C MET A 1 -15.26 22.59 9.00
N ALA A 2 -16.50 23.09 8.95
CA ALA A 2 -17.33 23.29 10.15
C ALA A 2 -17.50 22.02 11.02
N GLN A 3 -17.71 20.86 10.39
CA GLN A 3 -17.82 19.57 11.10
C GLN A 3 -16.53 19.20 11.84
N TYR A 4 -15.36 19.31 11.18
CA TYR A 4 -14.07 18.98 11.79
C TYR A 4 -13.75 19.89 12.99
N GLN A 5 -14.04 21.19 12.90
CA GLN A 5 -13.85 22.12 14.01
C GLN A 5 -14.70 21.74 15.23
N GLU A 6 -15.90 21.20 15.01
CA GLU A 6 -16.75 20.72 16.10
C GLU A 6 -16.23 19.43 16.73
N LEU A 7 -15.69 18.50 15.93
CA LEU A 7 -15.01 17.30 16.45
C LEU A 7 -13.81 17.69 17.32
N LYS A 8 -12.97 18.62 16.85
CA LYS A 8 -11.81 19.14 17.57
C LYS A 8 -12.18 19.78 18.91
N LYS A 9 -13.24 20.60 18.93
CA LYS A 9 -13.75 21.21 20.19
C LYS A 9 -14.20 20.17 21.22
N ARG A 10 -14.70 19.02 20.76
CA ARG A 10 -15.15 17.92 21.61
C ARG A 10 -14.03 16.94 21.98
N GLY A 11 -12.80 17.17 21.51
CA GLY A 11 -11.69 16.23 21.71
C GLY A 11 -11.88 14.90 21.00
N ILE A 12 -12.61 14.88 19.87
CA ILE A 12 -12.84 13.68 19.07
C ILE A 12 -11.79 13.62 17.96
N GLU A 13 -11.00 12.54 17.96
CA GLU A 13 -9.99 12.27 16.94
C GLU A 13 -10.61 11.95 15.57
N PHE A 14 -10.06 12.54 14.52
CA PHE A 14 -10.45 12.24 13.14
C PHE A 14 -9.33 11.45 12.46
N VAL A 15 -9.68 10.24 11.98
CA VAL A 15 -8.72 9.32 11.36
C VAL A 15 -9.17 8.95 9.95
N VAL A 16 -8.26 9.09 8.99
CA VAL A 16 -8.48 8.66 7.60
C VAL A 16 -7.84 7.28 7.40
N ALA A 17 -8.64 6.25 7.09
CA ALA A 17 -8.16 4.88 6.89
C ALA A 17 -8.39 4.39 5.45
N SER A 18 -7.32 4.18 4.68
CA SER A 18 -7.39 3.82 3.25
C SER A 18 -6.31 2.81 2.84
N GLY A 19 -6.54 2.13 1.71
CA GLY A 19 -5.53 1.26 1.07
C GLY A 19 -4.53 2.04 0.19
N ASN A 20 -4.81 3.32 -0.08
CA ASN A 20 -3.98 4.15 -0.94
C ASN A 20 -2.72 4.66 -0.22
N GLN A 21 -1.82 5.23 -1.02
CA GLN A 21 -0.56 5.82 -0.55
C GLN A 21 -0.80 7.03 0.36
N TYR A 22 -0.05 7.11 1.46
CA TYR A 22 -0.08 8.25 2.38
C TYR A 22 0.01 9.61 1.66
N TYR A 23 0.93 9.75 0.71
CA TYR A 23 1.10 10.97 -0.08
C TYR A 23 -0.14 11.35 -0.91
N GLN A 24 -0.92 10.36 -1.36
CA GLN A 24 -2.20 10.62 -1.99
C GLN A 24 -3.23 11.08 -0.96
N LEU A 25 -3.29 10.44 0.22
CA LEU A 25 -4.25 10.79 1.27
C LEU A 25 -4.07 12.24 1.76
N ILE A 26 -2.85 12.66 2.07
CA ILE A 26 -2.59 14.02 2.54
C ILE A 26 -2.91 15.09 1.49
N SER A 27 -2.91 14.74 0.20
CA SER A 27 -3.28 15.67 -0.88
C SER A 27 -4.75 16.07 -0.82
N PHE A 28 -5.62 15.24 -0.24
CA PHE A 28 -7.03 15.57 0.01
C PHE A 28 -7.24 16.45 1.25
N PHE A 29 -6.23 16.54 2.13
CA PHE A 29 -6.30 17.24 3.42
C PHE A 29 -5.11 18.19 3.63
N PRO A 30 -4.80 19.09 2.69
CA PRO A 30 -3.56 19.88 2.74
C PRO A 30 -3.45 20.76 4.01
N GLU A 31 -4.59 21.26 4.52
CA GLU A 31 -4.66 22.10 5.71
C GLU A 31 -4.75 21.29 7.02
N LEU A 32 -5.13 20.01 6.94
CA LEU A 32 -5.41 19.16 8.11
C LEU A 32 -4.38 18.04 8.31
N LYS A 33 -3.48 17.82 7.35
CA LYS A 33 -2.56 16.67 7.32
C LYS A 33 -1.68 16.51 8.57
N ASP A 34 -1.37 17.60 9.26
CA ASP A 34 -0.55 17.58 10.48
C ASP A 34 -1.42 17.58 11.75
N GLU A 35 -2.74 17.73 11.62
CA GLU A 35 -3.68 17.70 12.73
C GLU A 35 -4.44 16.37 12.85
N ILE A 36 -4.69 15.68 11.74
CA ILE A 36 -5.48 14.44 11.71
C ILE A 36 -4.55 13.23 11.58
N SER A 37 -5.07 12.06 11.93
CA SER A 37 -4.32 10.81 11.83
C SER A 37 -4.65 10.04 10.55
N PHE A 38 -3.67 9.29 10.04
CA PHE A 38 -3.79 8.53 8.80
C PHE A 38 -3.39 7.07 9.04
N VAL A 39 -4.24 6.15 8.62
CA VAL A 39 -3.94 4.73 8.48
C VAL A 39 -3.91 4.44 6.98
N ALA A 40 -2.73 4.55 6.38
CA ALA A 40 -2.50 4.36 4.95
C ALA A 40 -2.09 2.92 4.64
N GLU A 41 -2.06 2.56 3.34
CA GLU A 41 -1.47 1.31 2.87
C GLU A 41 -2.06 0.07 3.58
N ASN A 42 -3.37 0.08 3.82
CA ASN A 42 -4.11 -0.97 4.54
C ASN A 42 -3.69 -1.20 6.01
N GLY A 43 -3.02 -0.23 6.62
CA GLY A 43 -2.52 -0.33 7.99
C GLY A 43 -1.01 -0.51 8.07
N ALA A 44 -0.33 -0.68 6.94
CA ALA A 44 1.12 -0.79 6.89
C ALA A 44 1.84 0.55 7.16
N LEU A 45 1.14 1.69 7.17
CA LEU A 45 1.74 2.98 7.49
C LEU A 45 0.76 3.83 8.31
N VAL A 46 1.20 4.27 9.48
CA VAL A 46 0.39 5.07 10.40
C VAL A 46 1.09 6.38 10.73
N TYR A 47 0.37 7.48 10.51
CA TYR A 47 0.76 8.81 10.96
C TYR A 47 -0.23 9.32 11.99
N GLU A 48 0.29 9.90 13.04
CA GLU A 48 -0.48 10.59 14.08
C GLU A 48 0.04 12.03 14.16
N HIS A 49 -0.85 13.01 13.97
CA HIS A 49 -0.50 14.43 14.06
C HIS A 49 0.77 14.82 13.26
N GLY A 50 0.84 14.37 12.01
CA GLY A 50 1.97 14.61 11.11
C GLY A 50 3.26 13.83 11.43
N LYS A 51 3.28 13.01 12.49
CA LYS A 51 4.43 12.16 12.85
C LYS A 51 4.18 10.71 12.48
N GLN A 52 5.20 10.07 11.92
CA GLN A 52 5.13 8.64 11.64
C GLN A 52 5.14 7.87 12.96
N LEU A 53 4.05 7.18 13.26
CA LEU A 53 3.88 6.39 14.48
C LEU A 53 4.30 4.94 14.26
N PHE A 54 4.02 4.40 13.06
CA PHE A 54 4.29 3.02 12.74
C PHE A 54 4.48 2.82 11.23
N HIS A 55 5.32 1.85 10.86
CA HIS A 55 5.32 1.27 9.53
C HIS A 55 5.56 -0.24 9.60
N GLY A 56 4.90 -0.98 8.71
CA GLY A 56 5.29 -2.34 8.39
C GLY A 56 6.61 -2.35 7.63
N GLU A 57 7.32 -3.47 7.69
CA GLU A 57 8.57 -3.67 6.97
C GLU A 57 8.70 -5.14 6.62
N LEU A 58 8.93 -5.41 5.34
CA LEU A 58 9.48 -6.67 4.90
C LEU A 58 10.99 -6.59 5.06
N THR A 59 11.61 -7.65 5.59
CA THR A 59 13.05 -7.79 5.51
C THR A 59 13.50 -7.80 4.04
N ARG A 60 14.76 -7.44 3.79
CA ARG A 60 15.38 -7.58 2.46
C ARG A 60 15.20 -9.00 1.92
N HIS A 61 15.24 -10.04 2.75
CA HIS A 61 15.08 -11.42 2.27
C HIS A 61 13.64 -11.70 1.80
N GLU A 62 12.65 -11.31 2.60
CA GLU A 62 11.23 -11.50 2.29
C GLU A 62 10.81 -10.72 1.04
N SER A 63 11.22 -9.46 0.92
CA SER A 63 10.90 -8.66 -0.27
C SER A 63 11.47 -9.28 -1.54
N ARG A 64 12.68 -9.86 -1.49
CA ARG A 64 13.26 -10.60 -2.62
C ARG A 64 12.48 -11.85 -2.99
N ILE A 65 11.99 -12.61 -2.01
CA ILE A 65 11.15 -13.79 -2.26
C ILE A 65 9.87 -13.37 -2.97
N VAL A 66 9.18 -12.35 -2.44
CA VAL A 66 7.91 -11.87 -3.01
C VAL A 66 8.12 -11.36 -4.44
N ILE A 67 9.11 -10.49 -4.65
CA ILE A 67 9.46 -9.98 -5.99
C ILE A 67 9.80 -11.14 -6.93
N GLY A 68 10.59 -12.11 -6.46
CA GLY A 68 10.96 -13.29 -7.23
C GLY A 68 9.74 -14.10 -7.67
N GLU A 69 8.77 -14.31 -6.78
CA GLU A 69 7.52 -15.00 -7.10
C GLU A 69 6.68 -14.24 -8.13
N LEU A 70 6.50 -12.92 -7.93
CA LEU A 70 5.74 -12.07 -8.86
C LEU A 70 6.38 -12.05 -10.26
N LEU A 71 7.71 -12.02 -10.35
CA LEU A 71 8.44 -11.97 -11.62
C LEU A 71 8.45 -13.30 -12.40
N LYS A 72 7.98 -14.41 -11.81
CA LYS A 72 7.78 -15.69 -12.53
C LYS A 72 6.69 -15.57 -13.60
N ASP A 73 5.69 -14.73 -13.35
CA ASP A 73 4.63 -14.44 -14.31
C ASP A 73 4.91 -13.12 -15.03
N LYS A 74 5.33 -13.21 -16.30
CA LYS A 74 5.67 -12.03 -17.11
C LYS A 74 4.45 -11.20 -17.52
N GLN A 75 3.24 -11.73 -17.37
CA GLN A 75 2.01 -10.99 -17.66
C GLN A 75 1.55 -10.16 -16.47
N LEU A 76 2.10 -10.43 -15.28
CA LEU A 76 1.70 -9.77 -14.04
C LEU A 76 2.37 -8.40 -13.92
N ASN A 77 1.54 -7.37 -13.87
CA ASN A 77 1.99 -6.01 -13.59
C ASN A 77 1.74 -5.69 -12.12
N PHE A 78 2.78 -5.17 -11.45
CA PHE A 78 2.69 -4.84 -10.03
C PHE A 78 3.49 -3.60 -9.67
N VAL A 79 3.08 -2.99 -8.56
CA VAL A 79 3.76 -1.88 -7.89
C VAL A 79 4.30 -2.38 -6.56
N ALA A 80 5.57 -2.10 -6.28
CA ALA A 80 6.16 -2.27 -4.96
C ALA A 80 5.97 -0.98 -4.16
N CYS A 81 5.35 -1.05 -2.99
CA CYS A 81 5.05 0.12 -2.17
C CYS A 81 6.05 0.21 -1.03
N GLY A 82 6.81 1.31 -0.99
CA GLY A 82 7.74 1.62 0.07
C GLY A 82 7.45 2.93 0.79
N LEU A 83 8.26 3.25 1.80
CA LEU A 83 8.09 4.43 2.63
C LEU A 83 8.29 5.73 1.86
N GLN A 84 9.28 5.77 0.96
CA GLN A 84 9.62 6.97 0.21
C GLN A 84 8.76 7.16 -1.04
N SER A 85 8.49 6.05 -1.73
CA SER A 85 7.76 6.04 -3.00
C SER A 85 7.09 4.69 -3.24
N ALA A 86 6.16 4.67 -4.20
CA ALA A 86 5.84 3.45 -4.91
C ALA A 86 6.80 3.27 -6.09
N TYR A 87 7.02 2.02 -6.50
CA TYR A 87 7.98 1.66 -7.54
C TYR A 87 7.32 0.74 -8.57
N VAL A 88 7.57 1.02 -9.84
CA VAL A 88 7.04 0.25 -10.97
C VAL A 88 8.16 -0.03 -11.96
N SER A 89 8.13 -1.19 -12.62
CA SER A 89 9.08 -1.51 -13.69
C SER A 89 9.07 -0.44 -14.77
N GLU A 90 10.25 -0.02 -15.23
CA GLU A 90 10.36 0.89 -16.39
C GLU A 90 9.82 0.27 -17.68
N ASN A 91 9.69 -1.06 -17.72
CA ASN A 91 9.13 -1.81 -18.85
C ASN A 91 7.63 -2.12 -18.67
N ALA A 92 6.99 -1.60 -17.61
CA ALA A 92 5.56 -1.82 -17.42
C ALA A 92 4.73 -1.11 -18.50
N PRO A 93 3.58 -1.66 -18.92
CA PRO A 93 2.71 -1.00 -19.90
C PRO A 93 2.30 0.40 -19.44
N GLU A 94 2.35 1.37 -20.36
CA GLU A 94 2.01 2.78 -20.05
C GLU A 94 0.59 2.92 -19.47
N ALA A 95 -0.37 2.16 -19.99
CA ALA A 95 -1.74 2.14 -19.47
C ALA A 95 -1.80 1.69 -17.99
N PHE A 96 -0.96 0.74 -17.60
CA PHE A 96 -0.85 0.29 -16.21
C PHE A 96 -0.22 1.39 -15.35
N VAL A 97 0.90 1.98 -15.78
CA VAL A 97 1.55 3.09 -15.06
C VAL A 97 0.59 4.26 -14.86
N ALA A 98 -0.17 4.64 -15.89
CA ALA A 98 -1.16 5.72 -15.84
C ALA A 98 -2.34 5.39 -14.91
N LEU A 99 -2.77 4.12 -14.85
CA LEU A 99 -3.76 3.67 -13.87
C LEU A 99 -3.20 3.78 -12.45
N MET A 100 -1.99 3.26 -12.21
CA MET A 100 -1.34 3.28 -10.88
C MET A 100 -1.07 4.71 -10.38
N ALA A 101 -0.69 5.63 -11.26
CA ALA A 101 -0.44 7.03 -10.91
C ALA A 101 -1.66 7.75 -10.31
N LYS A 102 -2.88 7.24 -10.54
CA LYS A 102 -4.09 7.74 -9.87
C LYS A 102 -4.13 7.39 -8.39
N HIS A 103 -3.50 6.28 -7.99
CA HIS A 103 -3.48 5.74 -6.62
C HIS A 103 -2.19 6.06 -5.87
N TYR A 104 -1.08 6.24 -6.60
CA TYR A 104 0.25 6.52 -6.07
C TYR A 104 0.74 7.88 -6.58
N HIS A 105 0.68 8.89 -5.72
CA HIS A 105 1.14 10.24 -6.03
C HIS A 105 2.67 10.30 -6.24
N ARG A 106 3.40 9.43 -5.52
CA ARG A 106 4.81 9.17 -5.78
C ARG A 106 4.94 7.78 -6.38
N LEU A 107 5.26 7.73 -7.67
CA LEU A 107 5.47 6.50 -8.43
C LEU A 107 6.76 6.65 -9.24
N LYS A 108 7.78 5.85 -8.91
CA LYS A 108 9.10 5.92 -9.51
C LYS A 108 9.35 4.70 -10.41
N PRO A 109 9.73 4.89 -11.68
CA PRO A 109 10.16 3.78 -12.52
C PRO A 109 11.51 3.22 -12.05
N VAL A 110 11.67 1.90 -12.11
CA VAL A 110 12.92 1.19 -11.74
C VAL A 110 13.29 0.15 -12.79
N LYS A 111 14.60 -0.04 -12.99
CA LYS A 111 15.14 -1.06 -13.89
C LYS A 111 15.03 -2.46 -13.30
N ASP A 112 15.37 -2.54 -12.02
CA ASP A 112 15.33 -3.76 -11.23
C ASP A 112 14.72 -3.46 -9.85
N TYR A 113 13.68 -4.22 -9.49
CA TYR A 113 13.05 -4.13 -8.17
C TYR A 113 14.02 -4.53 -7.05
N GLN A 114 15.04 -5.34 -7.35
CA GLN A 114 16.04 -5.81 -6.39
C GLN A 114 16.99 -4.70 -5.91
N GLU A 115 17.12 -3.62 -6.69
CA GLU A 115 17.98 -2.47 -6.41
C GLU A 115 17.26 -1.35 -5.66
N ILE A 116 15.98 -1.54 -5.31
CA ILE A 116 15.23 -0.54 -4.54
C ILE A 116 15.88 -0.36 -3.17
N ASP A 117 16.30 0.87 -2.87
CA ASP A 117 16.78 1.28 -1.56
C ASP A 117 15.67 2.00 -0.79
N ASP A 118 14.67 1.23 -0.38
CA ASP A 118 13.53 1.66 0.42
C ASP A 118 13.00 0.49 1.26
N VAL A 119 12.26 0.81 2.31
CA VAL A 119 11.54 -0.17 3.12
C VAL A 119 10.24 -0.51 2.40
N LEU A 120 10.11 -1.76 1.94
CA LEU A 120 8.91 -2.25 1.26
C LEU A 120 7.96 -2.90 2.26
N PHE A 121 6.65 -2.64 2.13
CA PHE A 121 5.64 -3.17 3.05
C PHE A 121 4.35 -3.64 2.38
N LYS A 122 4.16 -3.35 1.09
CA LYS A 122 2.99 -3.79 0.31
C LYS A 122 3.38 -3.99 -1.14
N PHE A 123 2.68 -4.89 -1.83
CA PHE A 123 2.66 -4.93 -3.29
C PHE A 123 1.23 -4.82 -3.78
N SER A 124 1.01 -4.14 -4.90
CA SER A 124 -0.30 -3.97 -5.49
C SER A 124 -0.27 -4.43 -6.94
N LEU A 125 -1.16 -5.33 -7.28
CA LEU A 125 -1.25 -5.99 -8.57
C LEU A 125 -2.53 -5.55 -9.27
N ASN A 126 -2.46 -5.35 -10.59
CA ASN A 126 -3.65 -5.13 -11.41
C ASN A 126 -3.76 -6.20 -12.49
N LEU A 127 -4.90 -6.86 -12.54
CA LEU A 127 -5.19 -7.98 -13.42
C LEU A 127 -6.70 -8.05 -13.70
N PRO A 128 -7.12 -8.77 -14.75
CA PRO A 128 -8.54 -8.97 -15.02
C PRO A 128 -9.27 -9.65 -13.85
N ASP A 129 -10.48 -9.18 -13.52
CA ASP A 129 -11.29 -9.67 -12.39
C ASP A 129 -11.47 -11.19 -12.40
N GLU A 130 -11.62 -11.78 -13.59
CA GLU A 130 -11.79 -13.23 -13.78
C GLU A 130 -10.59 -14.06 -13.30
N GLN A 131 -9.39 -13.46 -13.29
CA GLN A 131 -8.16 -14.13 -12.87
C GLN A 131 -7.86 -13.96 -11.38
N ILE A 132 -8.54 -13.02 -10.70
CA ILE A 132 -8.28 -12.70 -9.29
C ILE A 132 -8.34 -13.93 -8.38
N PRO A 133 -9.40 -14.76 -8.41
CA PRO A 133 -9.49 -15.90 -7.49
C PRO A 133 -8.31 -16.87 -7.64
N LEU A 134 -7.95 -17.20 -8.88
CA LEU A 134 -6.84 -18.10 -9.19
C LEU A 134 -5.49 -17.54 -8.72
N VAL A 135 -5.25 -16.25 -8.96
CA VAL A 135 -4.00 -15.60 -8.57
C VAL A 135 -3.91 -15.45 -7.05
N ILE A 136 -5.02 -15.17 -6.36
CA ILE A 136 -5.06 -15.17 -4.89
C ILE A 136 -4.65 -16.53 -4.33
N ASP A 137 -5.25 -17.62 -4.81
CA ASP A 137 -4.96 -18.96 -4.29
C ASP A 137 -3.49 -19.34 -4.51
N LYS A 138 -2.96 -19.03 -5.70
CA LYS A 138 -1.55 -19.27 -6.04
C LYS A 138 -0.61 -18.46 -5.15
N LEU A 139 -0.86 -17.16 -4.98
CA LEU A 139 -0.02 -16.28 -4.16
C LEU A 139 -0.14 -16.63 -2.68
N HIS A 140 -1.32 -17.06 -2.22
CA HIS A 140 -1.53 -17.48 -0.84
C HIS A 140 -0.65 -18.69 -0.49
N ILE A 141 -0.56 -19.68 -1.38
CA ILE A 141 0.31 -20.85 -1.18
C ILE A 141 1.79 -20.47 -1.29
N ALA A 142 2.15 -19.68 -2.31
CA ALA A 142 3.55 -19.38 -2.61
C ALA A 142 4.21 -18.42 -1.59
N LEU A 143 3.41 -17.53 -0.99
CA LEU A 143 3.88 -16.49 -0.06
C LEU A 143 3.38 -16.70 1.36
N ASP A 144 2.93 -17.92 1.69
CA ASP A 144 2.41 -18.24 3.02
C ASP A 144 3.44 -17.89 4.11
N GLY A 145 2.94 -17.31 5.20
CA GLY A 145 3.77 -16.78 6.28
C GLY A 145 4.52 -15.46 6.00
N ILE A 146 4.60 -14.99 4.75
CA ILE A 146 5.27 -13.73 4.39
C ILE A 146 4.26 -12.62 4.08
N MET A 147 3.37 -12.85 3.10
CA MET A 147 2.36 -11.88 2.68
C MET A 147 1.01 -12.53 2.43
N LYS A 148 -0.06 -11.84 2.80
CA LYS A 148 -1.43 -12.27 2.56
C LYS A 148 -2.02 -11.51 1.36
N PRO A 149 -2.50 -12.19 0.32
CA PRO A 149 -3.27 -11.57 -0.75
C PRO A 149 -4.66 -11.17 -0.26
N VAL A 150 -5.09 -9.95 -0.59
CA VAL A 150 -6.43 -9.43 -0.33
C VAL A 150 -6.95 -8.70 -1.56
N THR A 151 -8.26 -8.77 -1.81
CA THR A 151 -8.90 -8.00 -2.88
C THR A 151 -9.13 -6.56 -2.42
N SER A 152 -8.69 -5.57 -3.20
CA SER A 152 -8.98 -4.14 -2.96
C SER A 152 -10.06 -3.57 -3.89
N GLY A 153 -10.61 -4.41 -4.78
CA GLY A 153 -11.72 -4.11 -5.70
C GLY A 153 -11.25 -3.70 -7.11
N PHE A 154 -12.14 -3.77 -8.09
CA PHE A 154 -11.92 -3.30 -9.48
C PHE A 154 -10.61 -3.78 -10.13
N GLY A 155 -10.34 -5.08 -10.13
CA GLY A 155 -9.14 -5.63 -10.77
C GLY A 155 -7.87 -5.60 -9.91
N PHE A 156 -7.96 -5.25 -8.62
CA PHE A 156 -6.79 -5.14 -7.75
C PHE A 156 -6.66 -6.24 -6.69
N ILE A 157 -5.43 -6.73 -6.54
CA ILE A 157 -4.98 -7.55 -5.41
C ILE A 157 -3.87 -6.78 -4.70
N ASP A 158 -4.00 -6.61 -3.38
CA ASP A 158 -2.91 -6.14 -2.53
C ASP A 158 -2.30 -7.34 -1.79
N LEU A 159 -0.98 -7.44 -1.82
CA LEU A 159 -0.21 -8.26 -0.90
C LEU A 159 0.12 -7.41 0.33
N ILE A 160 -0.39 -7.81 1.49
CA ILE A 160 -0.17 -7.11 2.77
C ILE A 160 0.56 -8.02 3.76
N ILE A 161 1.34 -7.43 4.66
CA ILE A 161 1.98 -8.18 5.75
C ILE A 161 0.86 -8.67 6.71
N PRO A 162 0.79 -9.98 7.07
CA PRO A 162 -0.35 -10.57 7.78
C PRO A 162 -0.72 -9.90 9.11
N VAL A 163 0.26 -9.34 9.82
CA VAL A 163 0.06 -8.71 11.14
C VAL A 163 -0.65 -7.35 11.03
N TYR A 164 -0.57 -6.68 9.87
CA TYR A 164 -0.93 -5.26 9.71
C TYR A 164 -2.23 -5.04 8.92
N ILE A 165 -3.30 -5.76 9.27
CA ILE A 165 -4.64 -5.49 8.74
C ILE A 165 -5.21 -4.26 9.47
N LYS A 166 -5.90 -3.35 8.76
CA LYS A 166 -6.57 -2.16 9.35
C LYS A 166 -7.28 -2.42 10.70
N GLN A 167 -7.92 -3.59 10.86
CA GLN A 167 -8.59 -3.99 12.10
C GLN A 167 -7.65 -4.16 13.30
N THR A 168 -6.39 -4.55 13.07
CA THR A 168 -5.38 -4.72 14.13
C THR A 168 -4.86 -3.37 14.62
N VAL A 169 -4.73 -2.38 13.71
CA VAL A 169 -4.20 -1.03 14.06
C VAL A 169 -5.11 -0.33 15.08
N PHE A 170 -6.43 -0.44 14.95
CA PHE A 170 -7.38 0.18 15.89
C PHE A 170 -7.55 -0.59 17.22
N ARG A 171 -6.91 -1.74 17.41
CA ARG A 171 -6.98 -2.52 18.66
C ARG A 171 -5.82 -2.28 19.62
N GLY A 172 -4.77 -1.58 19.18
CA GLY A 172 -3.55 -1.33 19.95
C GLY A 172 -3.46 0.04 20.63
N TYR A 173 -4.50 0.87 20.49
CA TYR A 173 -4.58 2.22 21.07
C TYR A 173 -5.88 2.39 21.84
#